data_AF-A0A7V0IVN1-F1
#
_entry.id   AF-A0A7V0IVN1-F1
#
_cell.length_a   1.000
_cell.length_b   1.000
_cell.length_c   1.000
_cell.angle_alpha   90.00
_cell.angle_beta   90.00
_cell.angle_gamma   90.00
#
_symmetry.space_group_name_H-M   'P 1'
#
loop_
_entity.id
_entity.type
_entity.pdbx_description
1 polymer ?
#
loop_
_entity_poly.entity_id
_entity_poly.type
_entity_poly.pdbx_seq_one_letter_code
_entity_poly.pdbx_strand_id
1 'polypeptide(L)' 'MRLKAVINPEQANEWKTLSGLGAKLVLMVPKASKARVIDLLWKQGLADKVSVGSYDINISMP' A
#
# COMPACT_ATOMS: atom_id res chain seq x y z
N MET A 1 -18.67 -6.13 10.26
CA MET A 1 -17.87 -4.87 10.31
C MET A 1 -16.82 -4.92 9.21
N ARG A 2 -17.02 -4.24 8.07
CA ARG A 2 -16.03 -4.19 6.99
C ARG A 2 -14.98 -3.13 7.36
N LEU A 3 -13.81 -3.55 7.84
CA LEU A 3 -12.67 -2.66 8.00
C LEU A 3 -12.18 -2.27 6.60
N LYS A 4 -12.66 -1.13 6.08
CA LYS A 4 -12.01 -0.47 4.95
C LYS A 4 -10.67 0.05 5.49
N ALA A 5 -9.57 -0.63 5.17
CA ALA A 5 -8.24 -0.04 5.33
C ALA A 5 -8.17 1.15 4.37
N VAL A 6 -8.42 2.35 4.88
CA VAL A 6 -8.34 3.57 4.09
C VAL A 6 -6.87 3.94 4.01
N ILE A 7 -6.28 3.72 2.82
CA ILE A 7 -4.93 4.18 2.53
C ILE A 7 -4.96 5.70 2.54
N ASN A 8 -4.36 6.27 3.59
CA ASN A 8 -4.33 7.69 3.89
C ASN A 8 -2.86 8.21 3.94
N PRO A 9 -2.65 9.53 3.89
CA PRO A 9 -1.29 10.10 3.86
C PRO A 9 -0.45 9.76 5.11
N GLU A 10 -1.09 9.54 6.25
CA GLU A 10 -0.42 9.16 7.50
C GLU A 10 0.26 7.80 7.38
N GLN A 11 -0.43 6.80 6.83
CA GLN A 11 0.16 5.48 6.54
C GLN A 11 1.34 5.60 5.56
N ALA A 12 1.27 6.50 4.59
CA ALA A 12 2.38 6.72 3.66
C ALA A 12 3.64 7.25 4.38
N ASN A 13 3.45 8.08 5.40
CA ASN A 13 4.56 8.63 6.17
C ASN A 13 5.21 7.55 7.06
N GLU A 14 4.41 6.63 7.60
CA GLU A 14 4.90 5.47 8.34
C GLU A 14 5.72 4.53 7.44
N TRP A 15 5.26 4.28 6.22
CA TRP A 15 6.01 3.51 5.22
C TRP A 15 7.33 4.17 4.83
N LYS A 16 7.38 5.51 4.80
CA LYS A 16 8.61 6.26 4.57
C LYS A 16 9.64 5.99 5.66
N THR A 17 9.24 6.09 6.93
CA THR A 17 10.10 5.77 8.07
C THR A 17 10.60 4.34 8.00
N LEU A 18 9.72 3.36 7.75
CA LEU A 18 10.07 1.95 7.68
C LEU A 18 11.01 1.63 6.50
N SER A 19 10.80 2.25 5.33
CA SER A 19 11.68 2.08 4.17
C SER A 19 13.10 2.63 4.39
N GLY A 20 13.26 3.55 5.34
CA GLY A 20 14.56 4.11 5.72
C GLY A 20 15.40 3.21 6.63
N LEU A 21 14.82 2.14 7.21
CA LEU A 21 15.50 1.23 8.13
C LEU A 21 16.34 0.15 7.42
N GLY A 22 16.48 0.22 6.09
CA GLY A 22 17.28 -0.72 5.29
C GLY A 22 16.56 -2.03 4.94
N ALA A 23 15.37 -2.29 5.48
CA ALA A 23 14.53 -3.40 5.09
C ALA A 23 13.66 -3.04 3.87
N LYS A 24 13.55 -3.95 2.89
CA LYS A 24 12.71 -3.76 1.71
C LYS A 24 11.23 -3.88 2.11
N LEU A 25 10.51 -2.76 2.09
CA LEU A 25 9.08 -2.73 2.41
C LEU A 25 8.26 -3.31 1.25
N VAL A 26 7.35 -4.24 1.56
CA VAL A 26 6.41 -4.83 0.59
C VAL A 26 4.97 -4.48 1.00
N LEU A 27 4.25 -3.77 0.15
CA LEU A 27 2.85 -3.41 0.36
C LEU A 27 1.93 -4.35 -0.40
N MET A 28 1.08 -5.07 0.32
CA MET A 28 -0.02 -5.87 -0.23
C MET A 28 -1.28 -5.01 -0.31
N VAL A 29 -1.80 -4.79 -1.51
CA VAL A 29 -2.97 -3.90 -1.71
C VAL A 29 -4.06 -4.57 -2.55
N PRO A 30 -5.35 -4.23 -2.34
CA PRO A 30 -6.40 -4.70 -3.23
C PRO A 30 -6.12 -4.29 -4.67
N LYS A 31 -6.38 -5.17 -5.64
CA LYS A 31 -6.17 -4.91 -7.07
C LYS A 31 -6.82 -3.59 -7.52
N ALA A 32 -8.04 -3.32 -7.06
CA ALA A 32 -8.77 -2.08 -7.36
C ALA A 32 -8.09 -0.80 -6.82
N SER A 33 -7.26 -0.91 -5.79
CA SER A 33 -6.59 0.23 -5.15
C SER A 33 -5.14 0.42 -5.61
N LYS A 34 -4.57 -0.52 -6.37
CA LYS A 34 -3.15 -0.52 -6.75
C LYS A 34 -2.70 0.78 -7.42
N ALA A 35 -3.47 1.29 -8.39
CA ALA A 35 -3.13 2.51 -9.11
C ALA A 35 -3.04 3.74 -8.19
N ARG A 36 -4.00 3.88 -7.27
CA ARG A 36 -4.02 4.96 -6.28
C ARG A 36 -2.83 4.90 -5.32
N VAL A 37 -2.44 3.69 -4.90
CA VAL A 37 -1.31 3.50 -4.00
C VAL A 37 0.01 3.83 -4.70
N ILE A 38 0.16 3.42 -5.95
CA ILE A 38 1.35 3.77 -6.74
C ILE A 38 1.49 5.29 -6.88
N ASP A 39 0.41 6.00 -7.23
CA ASP A 39 0.40 7.47 -7.31
C ASP A 39 0.79 8.13 -5.97
N LEU A 40 0.28 7.62 -4.84
CA LEU A 40 0.65 8.09 -3.50
C LEU A 40 2.14 7.90 -3.21
N LEU A 41 2.68 6.72 -3.54
CA LEU A 41 4.11 6.41 -3.34
C LEU A 41 5.00 7.31 -4.20
N TRP A 42 4.60 7.61 -5.43
CA TRP A 42 5.29 8.57 -6.30
C TRP A 42 5.34 9.96 -5.68
N LYS A 43 4.20 10.48 -5.23
CA LYS A 43 4.11 11.80 -4.58
C LYS A 43 4.95 11.92 -3.31
N GLN A 44 5.24 10.79 -2.66
CA GLN A 44 6.03 10.74 -1.42
C GLN A 44 7.51 10.39 -1.64
N GLY A 45 7.93 10.15 -2.88
CA GLY A 45 9.31 9.75 -3.20
C GLY A 45 9.68 8.36 -2.66
N LEU A 46 8.72 7.43 -2.68
CA LEU A 46 8.86 6.06 -2.17
C LEU A 46 8.80 4.99 -3.25
N ALA A 47 8.58 5.38 -4.51
CA ALA A 47 8.34 4.46 -5.61
C ALA A 47 9.51 3.49 -5.87
N ASP A 48 10.75 3.92 -5.63
CA ASP A 48 11.97 3.11 -5.76
C ASP A 48 12.29 2.27 -4.51
N LYS A 49 11.67 2.60 -3.37
CA LYS A 49 11.99 2.01 -2.05
C LYS A 49 11.01 0.93 -1.60
N VAL A 50 9.85 0.85 -2.24
CA VAL A 50 8.73 0.00 -1.81
C VAL A 50 8.29 -0.89 -2.97
N SER A 51 8.13 -2.19 -2.70
CA SER A 51 7.54 -3.13 -3.65
C SER A 51 6.04 -3.26 -3.43
N VAL A 52 5.24 -3.23 -4.49
CA VAL A 52 3.77 -3.30 -4.38
C VAL A 52 3.24 -4.60 -4.97
N GLY A 53 2.75 -5.49 -4.11
CA GLY A 53 1.97 -6.67 -4.47
C GLY A 53 0.48 -6.34 -4.47
N SER A 54 -0.29 -7.01 -5.34
CA SER A 54 -1.75 -6.86 -5.36
C SER A 54 -2.46 -8.17 -5.12
N TYR A 55 -3.52 -8.13 -4.32
CA TYR A 55 -4.38 -9.27 -4.06
C TYR A 55 -5.82 -9.02 -4.54
N ASP A 56 -6.53 -10.10 -4.81
CA ASP A 56 -7.96 -10.09 -5.11
C ASP A 56 -8.66 -10.94 -4.05
N ILE A 57 -9.54 -10.33 -3.24
CA ILE A 57 -10.35 -11.06 -2.26
C ILE A 57 -11.75 -11.15 -2.84
N ASN A 58 -12.09 -12.34 -3.33
CA ASN A 58 -13.45 -12.65 -3.77
C ASN A 58 -14.18 -13.34 -2.61
N ILE A 59 -15.09 -12.61 -1.94
CA ILE A 59 -15.92 -13.17 -0.88
C ILE A 59 -17.20 -13.68 -1.54
N SER A 60 -17.21 -14.94 -1.94
CA SER A 60 -18.42 -15.64 -2.35
C SER A 60 -19.22 -15.98 -1.09
N MET A 61 -20.30 -15.25 -0.82
CA MET A 61 -21.30 -15.70 0.15
C MET A 61 -22.22 -16.72 -0.54
N PRO A 62 -22.58 -17.82 0.13
CA PRO A 62 -23.61 -18.75 -0.34
C PRO A 62 -25.00 -18.10 -0.35
#